data_AF-A0A8I1RR72-F1
#
_entry.id   AF-A0A8I1RR72-F1
#
_cell.length_a   1.000
_cell.length_b   1.000
_cell.length_c   1.000
_cell.angle_alpha   90.00
_cell.angle_beta   90.00
_cell.angle_gamma   90.00
#
_symmetry.space_group_name_H-M   'P 1'
#
loop_
_entity.id
_entity.type
_entity.pdbx_description
1 polymer ?
#
loop_
_entity_poly.entity_id
_entity_poly.type
_entity_poly.pdbx_seq_one_letter_code
_entity_poly.pdbx_strand_id
1 'polypeptide(L)'
;MDPQNYWNLFGKLGEVEVRKRLAAQNFNPDEQHYARQWLEYQAALVSADERKRTIAAAAQATEAAERASAVADSAAKAVARANLVATLALVCATLAILIAVASVVLAR
;
A
#
# COMPACT_ATOMS: atom_id res chain seq x y z
N MET A 1 -15.85 -41.23 20.48
CA MET A 1 -15.01 -40.19 21.12
C MET A 1 -15.70 -38.86 20.85
N ASP A 2 -15.85 -37.98 21.85
CA ASP A 2 -16.58 -36.72 21.65
C ASP A 2 -15.85 -35.76 20.70
N PRO A 3 -16.57 -35.00 19.86
CA PRO A 3 -15.97 -34.06 18.90
C PRO A 3 -14.98 -33.08 19.55
N GLN A 4 -15.32 -32.52 20.72
CA GLN A 4 -14.44 -31.60 21.45
C GLN A 4 -13.09 -32.21 21.85
N ASN A 5 -13.03 -33.53 22.04
CA ASN A 5 -11.80 -34.19 22.42
C ASN A 5 -10.81 -34.25 21.24
N TYR A 6 -11.33 -34.41 20.01
CA TYR A 6 -10.52 -34.33 18.79
C TYR A 6 -9.96 -32.93 18.57
N TRP A 7 -10.76 -31.88 18.78
CA TRP A 7 -10.30 -30.50 18.67
C TRP A 7 -9.13 -30.19 19.61
N ASN A 8 -9.21 -30.66 20.86
CA ASN A 8 -8.12 -30.53 21.82
C ASN A 8 -6.88 -31.37 21.45
N LEU A 9 -7.08 -32.59 20.94
CA LEU A 9 -6.00 -33.44 20.48
C LEU A 9 -5.24 -32.80 19.32
N PHE A 10 -5.95 -32.30 18.31
CA PHE A 10 -5.35 -31.62 17.16
C PHE A 10 -4.66 -30.32 17.55
N GLY A 11 -5.25 -29.57 18.49
CA GLY A 11 -4.62 -28.39 19.08
C GLY A 11 -3.28 -28.71 19.76
N LYS A 12 -3.18 -29.86 20.45
CA LYS A 12 -1.93 -30.31 21.10
C LYS A 12 -0.89 -30.83 20.09
N LEU A 13 -1.33 -31.54 19.05
CA LEU A 13 -0.46 -32.05 18.00
C LEU A 13 0.11 -30.94 17.12
N GLY A 14 -0.68 -29.89 16.88
CA GLY A 14 -0.34 -28.80 15.99
C GLY A 14 -0.57 -29.13 14.52
N GLU A 15 -0.64 -28.09 13.71
CA GLU A 15 -1.11 -28.16 12.32
C GLU A 15 -0.29 -29.08 11.42
N VAL A 16 1.04 -28.99 11.54
CA VAL A 16 2.00 -29.75 10.75
C VAL A 16 1.85 -31.25 11.02
N GLU A 17 1.72 -31.64 12.28
CA GLU A 17 1.65 -33.03 12.69
C GLU A 17 0.31 -33.66 12.30
N VAL A 18 -0.79 -32.91 12.44
CA VAL A 18 -2.12 -33.34 11.98
C VAL A 18 -2.13 -33.56 10.46
N ARG A 19 -1.53 -32.65 9.66
CA ARG A 19 -1.39 -32.86 8.20
C ARG A 19 -0.58 -34.10 7.85
N LYS A 20 0.56 -34.30 8.53
CA LYS A 20 1.42 -35.49 8.29
C LYS A 20 0.66 -36.78 8.57
N ARG A 21 -0.05 -36.86 9.69
CA ARG A 21 -0.82 -38.06 10.07
C ARG A 21 -2.03 -38.30 9.18
N LEU A 22 -2.68 -37.23 8.75
CA LEU A 22 -3.76 -37.29 7.76
C LEU A 22 -3.26 -37.81 6.41
N ALA A 23 -2.10 -37.34 5.94
CA ALA A 23 -1.48 -37.80 4.69
C ALA A 23 -1.02 -39.27 4.77
N ALA A 24 -0.53 -39.69 5.94
CA ALA A 24 -0.15 -41.07 6.21
C ALA A 24 -1.36 -42.01 6.42
N GLN A 25 -2.59 -41.48 6.41
CA GLN A 25 -3.82 -42.22 6.73
C GLN A 25 -3.78 -42.93 8.10
N ASN A 26 -3.00 -42.39 9.03
CA ASN A 26 -2.83 -42.93 10.39
C ASN A 26 -4.01 -42.61 11.33
N PHE A 27 -5.07 -42.02 10.80
CA PHE A 27 -6.28 -41.65 11.53
C PHE A 27 -7.44 -42.54 11.10
N ASN A 28 -8.32 -42.83 12.05
CA ASN A 28 -9.59 -43.49 11.76
C ASN A 28 -10.49 -42.58 10.88
N PRO A 29 -11.48 -43.12 10.15
CA PRO A 29 -12.32 -42.33 9.25
C PRO A 29 -12.96 -41.10 9.91
N ASP A 30 -13.43 -41.25 11.16
CA ASP A 30 -14.00 -40.15 11.94
C ASP A 30 -12.94 -39.09 12.30
N GLU A 31 -11.75 -39.53 12.71
CA GLU A 31 -10.62 -38.65 13.01
C GLU A 31 -10.17 -37.88 11.77
N GLN A 32 -10.14 -38.53 10.60
CA GLN A 32 -9.81 -37.87 9.34
C GLN A 32 -10.82 -36.79 8.99
N HIS A 33 -12.11 -37.03 9.22
CA HIS A 33 -13.15 -36.03 9.00
C HIS A 33 -12.95 -34.80 9.88
N TYR A 34 -12.77 -35.00 11.20
CA TYR A 34 -12.56 -33.89 12.12
C TYR A 34 -11.21 -33.19 11.94
N ALA A 35 -10.15 -33.92 11.57
CA ALA A 35 -8.84 -33.34 11.27
C ALA A 35 -8.91 -32.38 10.08
N ARG A 36 -9.66 -32.73 9.03
CA ARG A 36 -9.88 -31.83 7.88
C ARG A 36 -10.63 -30.57 8.27
N GLN A 37 -11.74 -30.70 9.00
CA GLN A 37 -12.51 -29.54 9.47
C GLN A 37 -11.67 -28.62 10.37
N TRP A 38 -10.85 -29.20 11.25
CA TRP A 38 -9.96 -28.43 12.10
C TRP A 38 -8.89 -27.70 11.29
N LEU A 39 -8.29 -28.34 10.29
CA LEU A 39 -7.32 -27.70 9.38
C LEU A 39 -7.96 -26.58 8.56
N GLU A 40 -9.18 -26.77 8.06
CA GLU A 40 -9.95 -25.73 7.35
C GLU A 40 -10.23 -24.52 8.26
N TYR A 41 -10.58 -24.78 9.53
CA TYR A 41 -10.77 -23.72 10.52
C TYR A 41 -9.48 -22.94 10.80
N GLN A 42 -8.34 -23.62 10.96
CA GLN A 42 -7.04 -22.97 11.14
C GLN A 42 -6.67 -22.11 9.91
N ALA A 43 -6.88 -22.64 8.71
CA ALA A 43 -6.64 -21.90 7.47
C ALA A 43 -7.54 -20.65 7.37
N ALA A 44 -8.79 -20.74 7.80
CA ALA A 44 -9.71 -19.60 7.85
C ALA A 44 -9.24 -18.52 8.83
N LEU A 45 -8.71 -18.91 9.99
CA LEU A 45 -8.15 -17.97 10.98
C LEU A 45 -6.91 -17.25 10.43
N VAL A 46 -5.98 -17.99 9.81
CA VAL A 46 -4.78 -17.40 9.18
C VAL A 46 -5.19 -16.43 8.07
N SER A 47 -6.14 -16.81 7.20
CA SER A 47 -6.67 -15.94 6.14
C SER A 47 -7.31 -14.66 6.67
N ALA A 48 -7.96 -14.71 7.84
CA ALA A 48 -8.55 -13.54 8.46
C ALA A 48 -7.48 -12.57 9.00
N ASP A 49 -6.41 -13.09 9.60
CA ASP A 49 -5.29 -12.27 10.07
C ASP A 49 -4.50 -11.66 8.89
N GLU A 50 -4.25 -12.44 7.85
CA GLU A 50 -3.61 -11.98 6.61
C GLU A 50 -4.42 -10.84 5.96
N ARG A 51 -5.75 -10.98 5.92
CA ARG A 51 -6.66 -9.93 5.42
C ARG A 51 -6.56 -8.66 6.25
N LYS A 52 -6.53 -8.76 7.58
CA LYS A 52 -6.36 -7.59 8.46
C LYS A 52 -5.03 -6.89 8.19
N ARG A 53 -3.94 -7.64 8.07
CA ARG A 53 -2.61 -7.08 7.75
C ARG A 53 -2.60 -6.41 6.38
N THR A 54 -3.23 -7.02 5.38
CA THR A 54 -3.31 -6.46 4.02
C THR A 54 -4.11 -5.17 4.00
N ILE A 55 -5.25 -5.11 4.70
CA ILE A 55 -6.06 -3.89 4.82
C ILE A 55 -5.27 -2.79 5.54
N ALA A 56 -4.57 -3.12 6.63
CA ALA A 56 -3.74 -2.14 7.34
C ALA A 56 -2.60 -1.60 6.46
N ALA A 57 -1.92 -2.47 5.70
CA ALA A 57 -0.89 -2.07 4.75
C ALA A 57 -1.44 -1.20 3.62
N ALA A 58 -2.63 -1.56 3.08
CA ALA A 58 -3.30 -0.77 2.06
C ALA A 58 -3.70 0.62 2.58
N ALA A 59 -4.21 0.72 3.82
CA ALA A 59 -4.53 1.99 4.45
C ALA A 59 -3.30 2.89 4.59
N GLN A 60 -2.16 2.34 5.05
CA GLN A 60 -0.90 3.08 5.13
C GLN A 60 -0.39 3.53 3.76
N ALA A 61 -0.52 2.69 2.73
CA ALA A 61 -0.13 3.04 1.37
C ALA A 61 -0.99 4.19 0.81
N THR A 62 -2.30 4.17 1.05
CA THR A 62 -3.20 5.27 0.66
C THR A 62 -2.85 6.57 1.37
N GLU A 63 -2.61 6.53 2.69
CA GLU A 63 -2.20 7.71 3.45
C GLU A 63 -0.87 8.30 2.93
N ALA A 64 0.10 7.44 2.61
CA ALA A 64 1.36 7.87 2.01
C ALA A 64 1.16 8.49 0.63
N ALA A 65 0.29 7.92 -0.20
CA ALA A 65 -0.05 8.45 -1.52
C ALA A 65 -0.75 9.81 -1.43
N GLU A 66 -1.68 9.98 -0.49
CA GLU A 66 -2.34 11.27 -0.24
C GLU A 66 -1.34 12.36 0.18
N ARG A 67 -0.42 12.03 1.10
CA ARG A 67 0.65 12.95 1.50
C ARG A 67 1.56 13.30 0.33
N ALA A 68 1.97 12.31 -0.48
CA ALA A 68 2.78 12.54 -1.66
C ALA A 68 2.07 13.43 -2.68
N SER A 69 0.76 13.20 -2.90
CA SER A 69 -0.07 14.03 -3.77
C SER A 69 -0.17 15.46 -3.27
N ALA A 70 -0.42 15.66 -1.98
CA ALA A 70 -0.47 16.99 -1.37
C ALA A 70 0.87 17.75 -1.51
N VAL A 71 2.00 17.05 -1.33
CA VAL A 71 3.33 17.62 -1.55
C VAL A 71 3.52 17.99 -3.02
N ALA A 72 3.18 17.11 -3.96
CA ALA A 72 3.29 17.37 -5.39
C ALA A 72 2.45 18.58 -5.82
N ASP A 73 1.20 18.70 -5.33
CA ASP A 73 0.34 19.85 -5.58
C ASP A 73 0.93 21.15 -5.03
N SER A 74 1.51 21.11 -3.83
CA SER A 74 2.17 22.27 -3.23
C SER A 74 3.41 22.71 -4.03
N ALA A 75 4.20 21.74 -4.50
CA ALA A 75 5.38 21.98 -5.33
C ALA A 75 4.99 22.55 -6.69
N ALA A 76 3.96 22.01 -7.34
CA ALA A 76 3.44 22.51 -8.61
C ALA A 76 2.98 23.97 -8.49
N LYS A 77 2.27 24.32 -7.41
CA LYS A 77 1.87 25.71 -7.11
C LYS A 77 3.08 26.62 -6.88
N ALA A 78 4.11 26.16 -6.18
CA ALA A 78 5.33 26.92 -5.95
C ALA A 78 6.09 27.20 -7.26
N VAL A 79 6.23 26.18 -8.13
CA VAL A 79 6.84 26.32 -9.46
C VAL A 79 6.04 27.26 -10.34
N ALA A 80 4.71 27.19 -10.32
CA ALA A 80 3.86 28.11 -11.09
C ALA A 80 4.08 29.58 -10.67
N ARG A 81 4.22 29.86 -9.37
CA ARG A 81 4.54 31.21 -8.87
C ARG A 81 5.93 31.65 -9.31
N ALA A 82 6.93 30.78 -9.20
CA ALA A 82 8.29 31.09 -9.64
C ALA A 82 8.34 31.40 -11.15
N ASN A 83 7.64 30.62 -11.98
CA ASN A 83 7.54 30.85 -13.42
C ASN A 83 6.86 32.18 -13.75
N LEU A 84 5.81 32.56 -13.01
CA LEU A 84 5.17 33.88 -13.20
C LEU A 84 6.13 35.04 -12.94
N VAL A 85 6.90 34.97 -11.85
CA VAL A 85 7.89 36.01 -11.51
C VAL A 85 8.99 36.07 -12.56
N ALA A 86 9.53 34.91 -12.97
CA ALA A 86 10.55 34.85 -14.01
C ALA A 86 10.05 35.41 -15.35
N THR A 87 8.80 35.09 -15.73
CA THR A 87 8.19 35.60 -16.96
C THR A 87 8.03 37.12 -16.93
N LEU A 88 7.56 37.68 -15.80
CA LEU A 88 7.44 39.14 -15.64
C LEU A 88 8.80 39.83 -15.75
N ALA A 89 9.84 39.28 -15.10
CA ALA A 89 11.19 39.82 -15.20
C ALA A 89 11.69 39.83 -16.66
N LEU A 90 11.42 38.76 -17.40
CA LEU A 90 11.83 38.62 -18.80
C LEU A 90 11.10 39.63 -19.70
N VAL A 91 9.80 39.87 -19.47
CA VAL A 91 9.03 40.90 -20.17
C VAL A 91 9.59 42.31 -19.90
N CYS A 92 9.85 42.66 -18.63
CA CYS A 92 10.43 43.95 -18.26
C CYS A 92 11.81 44.17 -18.89
N ALA A 93 12.68 43.16 -18.84
CA ALA A 93 14.00 43.22 -19.45
C ALA A 93 13.90 43.43 -20.97
N THR A 94 12.98 42.73 -21.64
CA THR A 94 12.76 42.88 -23.09
C THR A 94 12.29 44.29 -23.45
N LEU A 95 11.36 44.86 -22.68
CA LEU A 95 10.89 46.24 -22.90
C LEU A 95 12.00 47.28 -22.68
N ALA A 96 12.82 47.11 -21.65
CA ALA A 96 13.95 48.01 -21.38
C ALA A 96 14.96 48.02 -22.54
N ILE A 97 15.25 46.85 -23.11
CA ILE A 97 16.13 46.73 -24.28
C ILE A 97 15.53 47.45 -25.49
N LEU A 98 14.24 47.25 -25.77
CA LEU A 98 13.57 47.92 -26.89
C LEU A 98 13.61 49.46 -26.77
N ILE A 99 13.36 49.98 -25.57
CA ILE A 99 13.42 51.44 -25.30
C ILE A 99 14.85 51.95 -25.49
N ALA A 100 15.85 51.23 -24.98
CA ALA A 100 17.25 51.61 -25.12
C ALA A 100 17.71 51.61 -26.60
N VAL A 101 17.25 50.65 -27.40
CA VAL A 101 17.56 50.62 -28.84
C VAL A 101 16.86 51.78 -29.56
N ALA A 102 15.58 52.04 -29.26
CA ALA A 102 14.84 53.14 -29.88
C ALA A 102 15.46 54.51 -29.58
N SER A 103 15.90 54.76 -28.34
CA SER A 103 16.54 56.03 -27.96
C SER A 103 17.85 56.25 -28.69
N VAL A 104 18.65 55.20 -28.88
CA VAL A 104 19.91 55.27 -29.67
C VAL A 104 19.64 55.56 -31.14
N VAL A 105 18.57 55.00 -31.72
CA VAL A 105 18.20 55.23 -33.12
C VAL A 105 17.66 56.65 -33.32
N LEU A 106 16.81 57.16 -32.43
CA LEU A 106 16.27 58.53 -32.52
C LEU A 106 17.31 59.63 -32.24
N ALA A 107 18.38 59.32 -31.49
CA ALA A 107 19.45 60.27 -31.18
C ALA A 107 20.50 60.42 -32.31
N ARG A 108 20.38 59.64 -33.39
CA ARG A 108 21.21 59.72 -34.60
C ARG A 108 20.49 60.48 -35.70
#